data_AF-A0A6B8KJF8-F1
#
_entry.id   AF-A0A6B8KJF8-F1
#
_cell.length_a   1.000
_cell.length_b   1.000
_cell.length_c   1.000
_cell.angle_alpha   90.00
_cell.angle_beta   90.00
_cell.angle_gamma   90.00
#
_symmetry.space_group_name_H-M   'P 1'
#
loop_
_entity.id
_entity.type
_entity.pdbx_description
1 polymer ?
#
loop_
_entity_poly.entity_id
_entity_poly.type
_entity_poly.pdbx_seq_one_letter_code
_entity_poly.pdbx_strand_id
1 'polypeptide(L)'
;MSASTVSQILSNSYGARDWGGIEARVRGELMRETVVCPVLDEITKGYCQDEQAKSFTGTSATRTALFHACRGGCEHSRLKVAGGVDG
;
A
#
# COMPACT_ATOMS: atom_id res chain seq x y z
N MET A 1 -2.48 -15.37 4.53
CA MET A 1 -3.42 -16.10 3.63
C MET A 1 -2.61 -16.68 2.47
N SER A 2 -2.92 -17.88 1.95
CA SER A 2 -2.13 -18.48 0.86
C SER A 2 -2.58 -18.03 -0.54
N ALA A 3 -1.68 -18.02 -1.51
CA ALA A 3 -1.97 -17.63 -2.90
C ALA A 3 -3.01 -18.55 -3.57
N SER A 4 -3.00 -19.83 -3.23
CA SER A 4 -4.02 -20.79 -3.65
C SER A 4 -5.39 -20.44 -3.06
N THR A 5 -5.49 -20.04 -1.79
CA THR A 5 -6.74 -19.55 -1.19
C THR A 5 -7.21 -18.27 -1.88
N VAL A 6 -6.32 -17.31 -2.18
CA VAL A 6 -6.66 -16.09 -2.93
C VAL A 6 -7.22 -16.44 -4.31
N SER A 7 -6.54 -17.30 -5.07
CA SER A 7 -6.98 -17.70 -6.41
C SER A 7 -8.32 -18.46 -6.39
N GLN A 8 -8.56 -19.27 -5.37
CA GLN A 8 -9.83 -19.99 -5.20
C GLN A 8 -10.97 -19.04 -4.78
N ILE A 9 -10.69 -18.02 -3.97
CA ILE A 9 -11.65 -16.95 -3.66
C ILE A 9 -11.99 -16.17 -4.93
N LEU A 10 -10.98 -15.79 -5.72
CA LEU A 10 -11.16 -15.03 -6.97
C LEU A 10 -11.91 -15.82 -8.05
N SER A 11 -11.77 -17.15 -8.07
CA SER A 11 -12.46 -18.03 -9.01
C SER A 11 -13.80 -18.58 -8.49
N ASN A 12 -14.29 -18.08 -7.34
CA ASN A 12 -15.53 -18.51 -6.68
C ASN A 12 -15.60 -20.04 -6.41
N SER A 13 -14.44 -20.70 -6.38
CA SER A 13 -14.28 -22.14 -6.22
C SER A 13 -13.93 -22.51 -4.77
N TYR A 14 -13.67 -21.52 -3.91
CA TYR A 14 -13.56 -21.66 -2.45
C TYR A 14 -14.95 -21.90 -1.85
N GLY A 15 -15.58 -23.03 -2.21
CA GLY A 15 -16.94 -23.36 -1.84
C GLY A 15 -17.14 -23.46 -0.32
N ALA A 16 -18.23 -22.86 0.18
CA ALA A 16 -18.90 -23.02 1.48
C ALA A 16 -18.06 -23.23 2.78
N ARG A 17 -16.75 -23.04 2.76
CA ARG A 17 -15.84 -23.46 3.84
C ARG A 17 -15.24 -22.26 4.57
N ASP A 18 -16.12 -21.49 5.20
CA ASP A 18 -15.77 -20.46 6.21
C ASP A 18 -15.40 -19.07 5.65
N TRP A 19 -16.39 -18.41 5.05
CA TRP A 19 -16.31 -16.98 4.72
C TRP A 19 -16.09 -16.09 5.95
N GLY A 20 -16.62 -16.48 7.12
CA GLY A 20 -16.46 -15.72 8.36
C GLY A 20 -15.01 -15.71 8.87
N GLY A 21 -14.31 -16.83 8.80
CA GLY A 21 -12.89 -16.92 9.14
C GLY A 21 -11.98 -16.22 8.14
N ILE A 22 -12.34 -16.17 6.85
CA ILE A 22 -11.64 -15.35 5.85
C ILE A 22 -11.84 -13.87 6.13
N GLU A 23 -13.09 -13.44 6.37
CA GLU A 23 -13.41 -12.05 6.68
C GLU A 23 -12.71 -11.60 7.96
N ALA A 24 -12.71 -12.41 9.03
CA ALA A 24 -11.99 -12.11 10.27
C ALA A 24 -10.46 -12.05 10.07
N ARG A 25 -9.89 -12.89 9.21
CA ARG A 25 -8.45 -12.86 8.87
C ARG A 25 -8.07 -11.65 8.03
N VAL A 26 -8.86 -11.31 7.01
CA VAL A 26 -8.65 -10.09 6.21
C VAL A 26 -8.85 -8.86 7.09
N ARG A 27 -9.86 -8.87 7.96
CA ARG A 27 -10.10 -7.81 8.94
C ARG A 27 -8.93 -7.68 9.93
N GLY A 28 -8.37 -8.78 10.42
CA GLY A 28 -7.20 -8.77 11.31
C GLY A 28 -5.91 -8.35 10.62
N GLU A 29 -5.69 -8.78 9.38
CA GLU A 29 -4.43 -8.55 8.64
C GLU A 29 -4.39 -7.20 7.92
N LEU A 30 -5.54 -6.65 7.49
CA LEU A 30 -5.60 -5.41 6.71
C LEU A 30 -6.03 -4.19 7.55
N MET A 31 -6.71 -4.36 8.70
CA MET A 31 -7.34 -3.22 9.39
C MET A 31 -6.50 -2.44 10.42
N ARG A 32 -5.20 -2.72 10.68
CA ARG A 32 -4.43 -1.90 11.65
C ARG A 32 -2.92 -1.77 11.42
N GLU A 33 -2.36 -2.14 10.28
CA GLU A 33 -0.94 -1.82 10.05
C GLU A 33 -0.81 -0.32 9.72
N THR A 34 -0.41 0.46 10.73
CA THR A 34 -0.04 1.87 10.56
C THR A 34 1.46 2.00 10.35
N VAL A 35 1.85 3.05 9.63
CA VAL A 35 3.24 3.44 9.39
C VAL A 35 3.37 4.92 9.69
N VAL A 36 4.52 5.33 10.21
CA VAL A 36 4.80 6.75 10.44
C VAL A 36 5.38 7.32 9.16
N CYS A 37 4.53 8.00 8.38
CA CYS A 37 4.97 8.72 7.20
C CYS A 37 5.76 9.96 7.63
N PRO A 38 6.96 10.23 7.06
CA PRO A 38 7.73 11.43 7.40
C PRO A 38 7.02 12.74 7.01
N VAL A 39 5.94 12.69 6.23
CA VAL A 39 5.17 13.86 5.78
C VAL A 39 3.76 13.91 6.38
N LEU A 40 3.10 12.75 6.53
CA LEU A 40 1.71 12.65 6.98
C LEU A 40 1.55 12.06 8.39
N ASP A 41 2.66 11.77 9.07
CA ASP A 41 2.70 11.11 10.37
C ASP A 41 2.03 9.72 10.32
N GLU A 42 1.42 9.25 11.40
CA GLU A 42 0.76 7.95 11.45
C GLU A 42 -0.37 7.82 10.42
N ILE A 43 -0.16 6.94 9.44
CA ILE A 43 -1.13 6.60 8.40
C ILE A 43 -1.27 5.10 8.25
N THR A 44 -2.37 4.62 7.67
CA THR A 44 -2.47 3.22 7.31
C THR A 44 -1.45 2.87 6.22
N LYS A 45 -0.90 1.67 6.27
CA LYS A 45 0.04 1.17 5.26
C LYS A 45 -0.57 1.09 3.86
N GLY A 46 -1.89 0.89 3.76
CA GLY A 46 -2.63 0.99 2.50
C GLY A 46 -2.53 2.40 1.91
N TYR A 47 -2.85 3.41 2.72
CA TYR A 47 -2.75 4.80 2.32
C TYR A 47 -1.31 5.22 1.94
N CYS A 48 -0.31 4.69 2.66
CA CYS A 48 1.10 4.86 2.30
C CYS A 48 1.42 4.33 0.88
N GLN A 49 0.89 3.16 0.51
CA GLN A 49 1.10 2.58 -0.82
C GLN A 49 0.38 3.38 -1.91
N ASP A 50 -0.83 3.86 -1.61
CA ASP A 50 -1.61 4.68 -2.52
C ASP A 50 -0.89 6.01 -2.82
N GLU A 51 -0.30 6.66 -1.81
CA GLU A 51 0.48 7.88 -2.01
C GLU A 51 1.76 7.63 -2.83
N GLN A 52 2.43 6.49 -2.65
CA GLN A 52 3.61 6.11 -3.43
C GLN A 52 3.30 5.88 -4.91
N ALA A 53 2.11 5.32 -5.22
CA ALA A 53 1.67 5.02 -6.59
C ALA A 53 1.28 6.27 -7.38
N LYS A 54 1.03 7.41 -6.72
CA LYS A 54 0.61 8.64 -7.39
C LYS A 54 1.75 9.25 -8.22
N SER A 55 1.40 9.74 -9.41
CA SER A 55 2.27 10.58 -10.22
C SER A 55 2.43 11.98 -9.61
N PHE A 56 3.51 12.67 -9.99
CA PHE A 56 3.75 14.03 -9.55
C PHE A 56 2.67 14.97 -10.07
N THR A 57 2.10 15.77 -9.17
CA THR A 57 1.18 16.87 -9.52
C THR A 57 1.58 18.09 -8.69
N GLY A 58 2.07 19.14 -9.34
CA GLY A 58 2.54 20.38 -8.69
C GLY A 58 1.44 21.28 -8.12
N THR A 59 0.22 20.78 -7.95
CA THR A 59 -0.94 21.54 -7.47
C THR A 59 -1.00 21.66 -5.94
N SER A 60 -0.13 20.95 -5.22
CA SER A 60 -0.09 20.98 -3.75
C SER A 60 1.35 20.83 -3.24
N ALA A 61 1.73 21.70 -2.30
CA ALA A 61 3.00 21.63 -1.59
C ALA A 61 3.15 20.29 -0.84
N THR A 62 2.08 19.83 -0.18
CA THR A 62 2.06 18.54 0.52
C THR A 62 2.28 17.37 -0.44
N ARG A 63 1.64 17.37 -1.61
CA ARG A 63 1.83 16.31 -2.62
C ARG A 63 3.23 16.31 -3.20
N THR A 64 3.82 17.50 -3.36
CA THR A 64 5.21 17.66 -3.78
C THR A 64 6.16 17.07 -2.72
N ALA A 65 5.97 17.43 -1.45
CA ALA A 65 6.74 16.88 -0.34
C ALA A 65 6.63 15.35 -0.23
N LEU A 66 5.41 14.81 -0.37
CA LEU A 66 5.16 13.37 -0.40
C LEU A 66 5.88 12.67 -1.55
N PHE A 67 5.79 13.21 -2.76
CA PHE A 67 6.40 12.64 -3.95
C PHE A 67 7.92 12.53 -3.79
N HIS A 68 8.56 13.60 -3.28
CA HIS A 68 9.99 13.63 -3.00
C HIS A 68 10.37 12.71 -1.85
N ALA A 69 9.63 12.73 -0.73
CA ALA A 69 9.92 11.86 0.42
C ALA A 69 9.87 10.37 0.03
N CYS A 70 8.84 9.96 -0.74
CA CYS A 70 8.70 8.59 -1.21
C CYS A 70 9.85 8.16 -2.14
N ARG A 71 10.51 9.09 -2.85
CA ARG A 71 11.60 8.80 -3.80
C ARG A 71 12.99 9.19 -3.26
N GLY A 72 13.05 9.79 -2.08
CA GLY A 72 14.25 10.36 -1.47
C GLY A 72 14.81 9.56 -0.28
N GLY A 73 14.34 8.32 -0.08
CA GLY A 73 14.85 7.44 0.97
C GLY A 73 13.87 7.12 2.11
N CYS A 74 12.57 7.31 1.91
CA CYS A 74 11.56 6.86 2.88
C CYS A 74 11.66 5.34 3.13
N GLU A 75 11.72 4.96 4.42
CA GLU A 75 11.86 3.57 4.88
C GLU A 75 10.70 2.64 4.47
N HIS A 76 9.50 3.21 4.28
CA HIS A 76 8.31 2.48 3.85
C HIS A 76 8.10 2.49 2.34
N SER A 77 9.00 3.15 1.59
CA SER A 77 8.89 3.25 0.15
C SER A 77 9.21 1.93 -0.54
N ARG A 78 8.30 1.49 -1.42
CA ARG A 78 8.47 0.34 -2.30
C ARG A 78 8.89 0.74 -3.71
N LEU A 79 9.03 2.04 -3.96
CA LEU A 79 9.51 2.55 -5.22
C LEU A 79 11.00 2.22 -5.31
N LYS A 80 11.42 1.43 -6.31
CA LYS A 80 12.84 1.39 -6.67
C LYS A 80 13.23 2.84 -6.95
N VAL A 81 14.25 3.34 -6.27
CA VAL A 81 14.87 4.63 -6.60
C VAL A 81 15.36 4.49 -8.04
N ALA A 82 14.51 4.85 -8.99
CA ALA A 82 14.90 5.04 -10.37
C ALA A 82 15.70 6.35 -10.38
N GLY A 83 16.93 6.27 -9.86
CA GLY A 83 17.95 7.26 -10.13
C GLY A 83 18.31 7.11 -11.60
N GLY A 84 17.78 8.01 -12.42
CA GLY A 84 18.09 8.12 -13.83
C GLY A 84 17.56 9.45 -14.35
N VAL A 85 18.43 10.46 -14.32
CA VAL A 85 18.26 11.76 -14.96
C VAL A 85 18.46 11.62 -16.49
N ASP A 86 17.72 12.43 -17.25
CA ASP A 86 17.92 12.88 -18.64
C ASP A 86 17.73 11.94 -19.86
N GLY A 87 17.02 12.50 -20.86
CA GLY A 87 16.76 11.97 -22.20
C GLY A 87 15.63 12.74 -22.89
#